data_AF-A0A3L7QKC5-F1
#
_entry.id   AF-A0A3L7QKC5-F1
#
_cell.length_a   1.000
_cell.length_b   1.000
_cell.length_c   1.000
_cell.angle_alpha   90.00
_cell.angle_beta   90.00
_cell.angle_gamma   90.00
#
_symmetry.space_group_name_H-M   'P 1'
#
loop_
_entity.id
_entity.type
_entity.pdbx_description
1 polymer ?
#
loop_
_entity_poly.entity_id
_entity_poly.type
_entity_poly.pdbx_seq_one_letter_code
_entity_poly.pdbx_strand_id
1 'polypeptide(L)'
;MRSLGWCGVWLLVCLGCGESPAPVVDPRLGKMVYIDQETHVAVVDNISTQTPVIHPGTGRATLVPASYCKTCKKWLPAPSIEVRERNPAAGKCPKCGDVLTLDGPWPETFL
;
A
#
# COMPACT_ATOMS: atom_id res chain seq x y z
N MET A 1 3.89 77.01 -17.85
CA MET A 1 5.19 76.29 -17.84
C MET A 1 4.92 74.89 -17.30
N ARG A 2 4.71 73.90 -18.19
CA ARG A 2 5.61 72.76 -18.47
C ARG A 2 6.09 72.11 -17.17
N SER A 3 5.61 70.92 -16.80
CA SER A 3 6.13 69.66 -17.36
C SER A 3 5.14 68.49 -17.21
N LEU A 4 4.97 67.72 -18.29
CA LEU A 4 4.18 66.50 -18.39
C LEU A 4 4.83 65.36 -17.57
N GLY A 5 4.05 64.76 -16.67
CA GLY A 5 4.39 63.53 -15.97
C GLY A 5 4.15 62.31 -16.87
N TRP A 6 5.23 61.63 -17.20
CA TRP A 6 5.33 60.40 -17.98
C TRP A 6 4.87 59.21 -17.11
N CYS A 7 3.59 58.86 -17.13
CA CYS A 7 3.09 57.62 -16.54
C CYS A 7 3.00 56.54 -17.63
N GLY A 8 3.98 55.64 -17.60
CA GLY A 8 4.09 54.51 -18.50
C GLY A 8 2.90 53.55 -18.41
N VAL A 9 2.44 53.15 -19.58
CA VAL A 9 1.65 51.95 -19.83
C VAL A 9 2.53 50.74 -19.54
N TRP A 10 2.10 49.84 -18.65
CA TRP A 10 2.41 48.41 -18.76
C TRP A 10 1.24 47.59 -18.19
N LEU A 11 0.42 47.10 -19.13
CA LEU A 11 -0.39 45.88 -18.99
C LEU A 11 0.50 44.75 -18.45
N LEU A 12 0.07 44.06 -17.40
CA LEU A 12 0.57 42.72 -17.10
C LEU A 12 -0.59 41.81 -16.71
N VAL A 13 -0.75 40.83 -17.58
CA VAL A 13 -1.79 39.83 -17.71
C VAL A 13 -1.60 38.76 -16.62
N CYS A 14 -2.52 38.69 -15.65
CA CYS A 14 -2.63 37.53 -14.77
C CYS A 14 -3.60 36.51 -15.37
N LEU A 15 -3.21 35.92 -16.51
CA LEU A 15 -3.74 34.62 -16.94
C LEU A 15 -3.14 33.58 -16.00
N GLY A 16 -3.74 33.42 -14.83
CA GLY A 16 -3.47 32.30 -13.94
C GLY A 16 -3.96 31.02 -14.62
N CYS A 17 -3.05 30.34 -15.32
CA CYS A 17 -3.19 28.93 -15.63
C CYS A 17 -3.32 28.18 -14.30
N GLY A 18 -4.56 27.83 -13.95
CA GLY A 18 -4.85 26.86 -12.91
C GLY A 18 -4.42 25.49 -13.39
N GLU A 19 -3.13 25.18 -13.25
CA GLU A 19 -2.63 23.81 -13.31
C GLU A 19 -3.27 23.07 -12.13
N SER A 20 -4.37 22.36 -12.39
CA SER A 20 -4.96 21.49 -11.39
C SER A 20 -3.92 20.40 -11.08
N PRO A 21 -3.43 20.28 -9.84
CA PRO A 21 -2.47 19.23 -9.50
C PRO A 21 -3.11 17.89 -9.84
N ALA A 22 -2.44 17.10 -10.68
CA ALA A 22 -2.87 15.75 -10.99
C ALA A 22 -3.11 14.99 -9.68
N PRO A 23 -4.19 14.20 -9.55
CA PRO A 23 -4.45 13.46 -8.33
C PRO A 23 -3.26 12.54 -8.06
N VAL A 24 -2.67 12.67 -6.87
CA VAL A 24 -1.64 11.76 -6.39
C VAL A 24 -2.31 10.40 -6.19
N VAL A 25 -2.15 9.51 -7.15
CA VAL A 25 -2.61 8.12 -7.04
C VAL A 25 -1.63 7.41 -6.10
N ASP A 26 -2.09 7.05 -4.90
CA ASP A 26 -1.29 6.21 -4.00
C ASP A 26 -1.12 4.83 -4.67
N PRO A 27 0.11 4.41 -5.01
CA PRO A 27 0.35 3.10 -5.64
C PRO A 27 -0.05 1.92 -4.75
N ARG A 28 -0.38 2.17 -3.47
CA ARG A 28 -0.86 1.18 -2.51
C ARG A 28 -2.36 0.94 -2.57
N LEU A 29 -3.10 1.83 -3.21
CA LEU A 29 -4.55 1.74 -3.26
C LEU A 29 -4.99 0.44 -3.95
N GLY A 30 -5.85 -0.33 -3.29
CA GLY A 30 -6.38 -1.58 -3.83
C GLY A 30 -5.41 -2.77 -3.80
N LYS A 31 -4.29 -2.66 -3.10
CA LYS A 31 -3.27 -3.71 -2.99
C LYS A 31 -3.00 -4.09 -1.54
N MET A 32 -2.50 -5.30 -1.32
CA MET A 32 -2.05 -5.77 -0.01
C MET A 32 -0.88 -6.74 -0.12
N VAL A 33 -0.29 -7.08 1.02
CA VAL A 33 0.79 -8.07 1.10
C VAL A 33 0.21 -9.47 1.27
N TYR A 34 0.69 -10.38 0.45
CA TYR A 34 0.43 -11.81 0.50
C TYR A 34 1.72 -12.58 0.84
N ILE A 35 1.58 -13.78 1.39
CA ILE A 35 2.64 -14.80 1.47
C ILE A 35 2.29 -15.90 0.48
N ASP A 36 3.23 -16.23 -0.39
CA ASP A 36 3.15 -17.46 -1.17
C ASP A 36 3.42 -18.67 -0.26
N GLN A 37 2.45 -19.58 -0.16
CA GLN A 37 2.55 -20.75 0.70
C GLN A 37 3.60 -21.77 0.22
N GLU A 38 4.04 -21.70 -1.04
CA GLU A 38 5.07 -22.62 -1.54
C GLU A 38 6.48 -22.10 -1.28
N THR A 39 6.73 -20.83 -1.61
CA THR A 39 8.06 -20.22 -1.48
C THR A 39 8.26 -19.50 -0.15
N HIS A 40 7.20 -19.24 0.61
CA HIS A 40 7.19 -18.42 1.82
C HIS A 40 7.70 -16.99 1.63
N VAL A 41 7.63 -16.48 0.39
CA VAL A 41 8.03 -15.12 0.03
C VAL A 41 6.83 -14.18 0.18
N ALA A 42 7.10 -12.97 0.68
CA ALA A 42 6.12 -11.89 0.74
C ALA A 42 6.07 -11.15 -0.60
N VAL A 43 4.85 -10.96 -1.11
CA VAL A 43 4.59 -10.33 -2.41
C VAL A 43 3.44 -9.33 -2.27
N VAL A 44 3.44 -8.28 -3.07
CA VAL A 44 2.31 -7.35 -3.18
C VAL A 44 1.45 -7.75 -4.37
N ASP A 45 0.13 -7.84 -4.17
CA ASP A 45 -0.84 -8.01 -5.26
C ASP A 45 -2.15 -7.24 -4.92
N ASN A 46 -3.08 -7.19 -5.86
CA ASN A 46 -4.41 -6.61 -5.70
C ASN A 46 -5.21 -7.37 -4.65
N ILE A 47 -6.02 -6.63 -3.88
CA ILE A 47 -6.92 -7.22 -2.89
C ILE A 47 -7.92 -8.12 -3.60
N SER A 48 -7.98 -9.37 -3.17
CA SER A 48 -8.95 -10.37 -3.63
C SER A 48 -9.80 -10.87 -2.47
N THR A 49 -11.08 -11.17 -2.78
CA THR A 49 -12.03 -11.77 -1.84
C THR A 49 -11.90 -13.30 -1.77
N GLN A 50 -11.15 -13.91 -2.68
CA GLN A 50 -10.91 -15.34 -2.72
C GLN A 50 -9.55 -15.63 -2.09
N THR A 51 -9.50 -16.53 -1.11
CA THR A 51 -8.24 -16.98 -0.50
C THR A 51 -8.20 -18.51 -0.45
N PRO A 52 -7.13 -19.16 -0.92
CA PRO A 52 -5.91 -18.57 -1.48
C PRO A 52 -6.11 -17.86 -2.84
N VAL A 53 -5.36 -16.78 -3.07
CA VAL A 53 -5.33 -16.03 -4.34
C VAL A 53 -4.43 -16.77 -5.34
N ILE A 54 -4.79 -16.68 -6.63
CA ILE A 54 -3.99 -17.23 -7.73
C ILE A 54 -2.71 -16.41 -7.87
N HIS A 55 -1.56 -17.05 -7.70
CA HIS A 55 -0.26 -16.45 -7.96
C HIS A 55 -0.09 -16.21 -9.46
N PRO A 56 0.04 -14.96 -9.94
CA PRO A 56 0.04 -14.65 -11.38
C PRO A 56 1.21 -15.29 -12.13
N GLY A 57 2.39 -15.40 -11.48
CA GLY A 57 3.56 -16.06 -12.07
C GLY A 57 3.45 -17.58 -12.27
N THR A 58 2.62 -18.29 -11.48
CA THR A 58 2.54 -19.76 -11.53
C THR A 58 1.16 -20.28 -11.96
N GLY A 59 0.13 -19.44 -11.90
CA GLY A 59 -1.27 -19.82 -12.17
C GLY A 59 -1.91 -20.66 -11.06
N ARG A 60 -1.26 -20.82 -9.90
CA ARG A 60 -1.72 -21.68 -8.80
C ARG A 60 -2.26 -20.85 -7.64
N ALA A 61 -3.30 -21.32 -6.96
CA ALA A 61 -3.87 -20.64 -5.79
C ALA A 61 -3.01 -20.88 -4.54
N THR A 62 -1.96 -20.07 -4.36
CA THR A 62 -0.97 -20.24 -3.27
C THR A 62 -0.78 -19.00 -2.41
N LEU A 63 -1.32 -17.84 -2.80
CA LEU A 63 -1.14 -16.59 -2.08
C LEU A 63 -2.16 -16.45 -0.95
N VAL A 64 -1.70 -16.25 0.28
CA VAL A 64 -2.57 -15.98 1.44
C VAL A 64 -2.28 -14.61 2.03
N PRO A 65 -3.29 -13.90 2.59
CA PRO A 65 -3.07 -12.61 3.24
C PRO A 65 -1.94 -12.66 4.25
N ALA A 66 -1.13 -11.60 4.32
CA ALA A 66 -0.02 -11.50 5.26
C ALA A 66 -0.30 -10.51 6.39
N SER A 67 0.28 -10.78 7.55
CA SER A 67 0.39 -9.84 8.66
C SER A 67 1.85 -9.70 9.09
N TYR A 68 2.25 -8.49 9.45
CA TYR A 68 3.61 -8.12 9.80
C TYR A 68 3.85 -8.26 11.31
N CYS A 69 4.98 -8.87 11.68
CA CYS A 69 5.49 -8.84 13.04
C CYS A 69 6.54 -7.72 13.17
N LYS A 70 6.25 -6.68 13.96
CA LYS A 70 7.16 -5.53 14.15
C LYS A 70 8.47 -5.90 14.86
N THR A 71 8.42 -6.87 15.77
CA THR A 71 9.58 -7.33 16.55
C THR A 71 10.48 -8.24 15.73
N CYS A 72 9.90 -9.21 15.02
CA CYS A 72 10.66 -10.10 14.13
C CYS A 72 11.02 -9.43 12.79
N LYS A 73 10.43 -8.26 12.49
CA LYS A 73 10.54 -7.53 11.23
C LYS A 73 10.26 -8.40 10.00
N LYS A 74 9.20 -9.20 10.06
CA LYS A 74 8.88 -10.20 9.03
C LYS A 74 7.38 -10.27 8.77
N TRP A 75 7.02 -10.44 7.50
CA TRP A 75 5.67 -10.81 7.08
C TRP A 75 5.42 -12.31 7.30
N LEU A 76 4.26 -12.63 7.85
CA LEU A 76 3.82 -13.98 8.18
C LEU A 76 2.42 -14.20 7.59
N PRO A 77 2.04 -15.44 7.26
CA PRO A 77 0.69 -15.73 6.80
C PRO A 77 -0.30 -15.36 7.91
N ALA A 78 -1.29 -14.54 7.55
CA ALA A 78 -2.37 -14.18 8.45
C ALA A 78 -3.30 -15.40 8.63
N PRO A 79 -3.74 -15.68 9.87
CA PRO A 79 -4.79 -16.67 10.07
C PRO A 79 -6.08 -16.20 9.37
N SER A 80 -6.91 -17.15 8.94
CA SER A 80 -8.26 -16.82 8.46
C SER A 80 -9.08 -16.17 9.59
N ILE A 81 -10.13 -15.42 9.21
CA ILE A 81 -11.03 -14.80 10.18
C ILE A 81 -11.63 -15.83 11.13
N GLU A 82 -12.11 -16.96 10.60
CA GLU A 82 -12.68 -18.06 11.39
C GLU A 82 -11.69 -18.66 12.41
N VAL A 83 -10.41 -18.79 12.03
CA VAL A 83 -9.36 -19.25 12.95
C VAL A 83 -9.10 -18.20 14.03
N ARG A 84 -9.06 -16.92 13.66
CA ARG A 84 -8.81 -15.81 14.59
C ARG A 84 -9.96 -15.60 15.58
N GLU A 85 -11.20 -15.84 15.15
CA GLU A 85 -12.39 -15.79 16.01
C GLU A 85 -12.41 -16.94 17.02
N ARG A 86 -12.07 -18.17 16.58
CA ARG A 86 -11.98 -19.33 17.48
C ARG A 86 -10.78 -19.27 18.42
N ASN A 87 -9.68 -18.67 17.97
CA ASN A 87 -8.46 -18.53 18.76
C ASN A 87 -7.90 -17.11 18.58
N PRO A 88 -8.22 -16.17 19.49
CA PRO A 88 -7.68 -14.82 19.44
C PRO A 88 -6.14 -14.76 19.48
N ALA A 89 -5.48 -15.76 20.07
CA ALA A 89 -4.01 -15.85 20.07
C ALA A 89 -3.42 -16.15 18.69
N ALA A 90 -4.21 -16.61 17.72
CA ALA A 90 -3.77 -16.82 16.34
C ALA A 90 -3.34 -15.51 15.66
N GLY A 91 -3.81 -14.35 16.14
CA GLY A 91 -3.36 -13.03 15.70
C GLY A 91 -1.97 -12.62 16.24
N LYS A 92 -1.29 -13.49 16.99
CA LYS A 92 0.04 -13.24 17.55
C LYS A 92 1.13 -13.96 16.77
N CYS A 93 2.33 -13.40 16.80
CA CYS A 93 3.51 -14.01 16.21
C CYS A 93 3.84 -15.31 16.96
N PRO A 94 3.98 -16.45 16.26
CA PRO A 94 4.28 -17.72 16.92
C PRO A 94 5.69 -17.76 17.53
N LYS A 95 6.59 -16.86 17.12
CA LYS A 95 7.98 -16.82 17.60
C LYS A 95 8.15 -15.96 18.86
N CYS A 96 7.56 -14.77 18.89
CA CYS A 96 7.76 -13.81 19.99
C CYS A 96 6.49 -13.47 20.78
N GLY A 97 5.32 -13.91 20.33
CA GLY A 97 4.03 -13.65 21.01
C GLY A 97 3.43 -12.27 20.77
N ASP A 98 4.10 -11.38 20.03
CA ASP A 98 3.59 -10.03 19.73
C ASP A 98 2.41 -10.05 18.76
N VAL A 99 1.54 -9.04 18.88
CA VAL A 99 0.40 -8.88 17.97
C VAL A 99 0.89 -8.58 16.56
N LEU A 100 0.36 -9.31 15.58
CA LEU A 100 0.62 -9.08 14.16
C LEU A 100 -0.24 -7.93 13.64
N THR A 101 0.31 -7.11 12.74
CA THR A 101 -0.35 -5.92 12.18
C THR A 101 -0.43 -5.99 10.67
N LEU A 102 -1.42 -5.34 10.06
CA LEU A 102 -1.44 -5.15 8.60
C LEU A 102 -0.47 -4.04 8.16
N ASP A 103 -0.06 -3.19 9.11
CA ASP A 103 0.88 -2.10 8.86
C ASP A 103 2.32 -2.61 8.97
N GLY A 104 2.96 -2.77 7.82
CA GLY A 104 4.36 -3.15 7.69
C GLY A 104 5.01 -2.53 6.46
N PRO A 105 6.35 -2.57 6.36
CA PRO A 105 7.05 -2.15 5.16
C PRO A 105 6.63 -3.05 4.00
N TRP A 106 6.34 -2.46 2.85
CA TRP A 106 6.05 -3.22 1.64
C TRP A 106 7.28 -4.03 1.22
N PRO A 107 7.13 -5.33 0.88
CA PRO A 107 8.24 -6.09 0.35
C PRO A 107 8.66 -5.52 -1.01
N GLU A 108 9.91 -5.77 -1.40
CA GLU A 108 10.44 -5.31 -2.69
C GLU A 108 9.87 -6.09 -3.88
N THR A 109 9.20 -7.23 -3.62
CA THR A 109 8.60 -8.08 -4.64
C THR A 109 7.14 -7.66 -4.90
N PHE A 110 6.87 -7.23 -6.13
CA PHE A 110 5.54 -6.88 -6.62
C PHE A 110 5.14 -7.85 -7.73
N LEU A 111 3.88 -8.28 -7.73
CA LEU A 111 3.29 -9.13 -8.76
C LEU A 111 2.17 -8.41 -9.51
#